data_AF-B5EES3-F1
#
_entry.id   AF-B5EES3-F1
#
_cell.length_a   1.000
_cell.length_b   1.000
_cell.length_c   1.000
_cell.angle_alpha   90.00
_cell.angle_beta   90.00
_cell.angle_gamma   90.00
#
_symmetry.space_group_name_H-M   'P 1'
#
loop_
_entity.id
_entity.type
_entity.pdbx_description
1 polymer ?
#
loop_
_entity_poly.entity_id
_entity_poly.type
_entity_poly.pdbx_seq_one_letter_code
_entity_poly.pdbx_strand_id
1 'polypeptide(L)'
;MDTYTIDVELEHYYGDRMATSSREAIRRFYLRAVSRCNGAELERYLRLVRAHASVYSSVHRMFSSPFKHMELPLFLSSLVLFASSVLMVFYGETTVIVAAGTSAGLVGMLQCGRSLIKYWQRHAVREAVFLEFAEILQKESGEFTR
;
A
#
# COMPACT_ATOMS: atom_id res chain seq x y z
N MET A 1 19.06 1.04 -19.61
CA MET A 1 17.65 1.39 -19.38
C MET A 1 17.55 2.03 -18.02
N ASP A 2 16.94 3.21 -17.95
CA ASP A 2 16.88 4.00 -16.73
C ASP A 2 15.84 3.42 -15.75
N THR A 3 16.15 3.45 -14.46
CA THR A 3 15.26 2.99 -13.39
C THR A 3 13.96 3.79 -13.39
N TYR A 4 14.04 5.08 -13.73
CA TYR A 4 12.89 5.97 -13.86
C TYR A 4 11.86 5.46 -14.88
N THR A 5 12.31 4.90 -16.01
CA THR A 5 11.40 4.36 -17.03
C THR A 5 10.62 3.15 -16.51
N ILE A 6 11.25 2.32 -15.67
CA ILE A 6 10.60 1.15 -15.07
C ILE A 6 9.56 1.59 -14.03
N ASP A 7 9.89 2.59 -13.21
CA ASP A 7 8.96 3.14 -12.22
C ASP A 7 7.72 3.73 -12.88
N VAL A 8 7.90 4.50 -13.95
CA VAL A 8 6.79 5.06 -14.74
C VAL A 8 5.91 3.95 -15.33
N GLU A 9 6.49 2.87 -15.82
CA GLU A 9 5.71 1.76 -16.40
C GLU A 9 4.95 0.94 -15.34
N LEU A 10 5.54 0.76 -14.15
CA LEU A 10 4.84 0.17 -13.01
C LEU A 10 3.65 1.04 -12.57
N GLU A 11 3.80 2.36 -12.61
CA GLU A 11 2.71 3.28 -12.28
C GLU A 11 1.61 3.29 -13.35
N HIS A 12 1.97 3.24 -14.63
CA HIS A 12 1.00 3.06 -15.72
C HIS A 12 0.26 1.74 -15.61
N TYR A 13 0.96 0.64 -15.31
CA TYR A 13 0.33 -0.65 -15.07
C TYR A 13 -0.62 -0.61 -13.88
N TYR A 14 -0.22 -0.01 -12.76
CA TYR A 14 -1.08 0.15 -11.58
C TYR A 14 -2.34 0.95 -11.93
N GLY A 15 -2.21 2.06 -12.65
CA GLY A 15 -3.34 2.87 -13.13
C GLY A 15 -4.28 2.09 -14.04
N ASP A 16 -3.74 1.38 -15.05
CA ASP A 16 -4.50 0.52 -15.95
C ASP A 16 -5.24 -0.59 -15.16
N ARG A 17 -4.58 -1.19 -14.17
CA ARG A 17 -5.14 -2.27 -13.33
C ARG A 17 -6.24 -1.80 -12.38
N MET A 18 -6.19 -0.56 -11.91
CA MET A 18 -7.26 0.06 -11.12
C MET A 18 -8.47 0.44 -12.00
N ALA A 19 -8.24 0.78 -13.26
CA ALA A 19 -9.30 1.17 -14.20
C ALA A 19 -9.94 -0.03 -14.93
N THR A 20 -9.21 -1.13 -15.11
CA THR A 20 -9.61 -2.26 -15.97
C THR A 20 -9.29 -3.62 -15.35
N SER A 21 -9.55 -4.71 -16.08
CA SER A 21 -9.23 -6.07 -15.63
C SER A 21 -7.72 -6.36 -15.73
N SER A 22 -7.25 -7.33 -14.94
CA SER A 22 -5.85 -7.79 -14.94
C SER A 22 -5.33 -8.14 -16.34
N ARG A 23 -6.13 -8.91 -17.08
CA ARG A 23 -5.78 -9.36 -18.44
C ARG A 23 -5.61 -8.19 -19.42
N GLU A 24 -6.46 -7.18 -19.35
CA GLU A 24 -6.38 -6.02 -20.24
C GLU A 24 -5.22 -5.09 -19.86
N ALA A 25 -4.98 -4.88 -18.56
CA ALA A 25 -3.84 -4.10 -18.08
C ALA A 25 -2.50 -4.72 -18.52
N ILE A 26 -2.37 -6.04 -18.43
CA ILE A 26 -1.20 -6.79 -18.89
C ILE A 26 -1.03 -6.69 -20.40
N ARG A 27 -2.12 -6.86 -21.16
CA ARG A 27 -2.09 -6.72 -22.62
C ARG A 27 -1.56 -5.34 -23.03
N ARG A 28 -2.05 -4.27 -22.38
CA ARG A 28 -1.58 -2.89 -22.63
C ARG A 28 -0.11 -2.71 -22.27
N PHE A 29 0.32 -3.28 -21.15
CA PHE A 29 1.74 -3.29 -20.77
C PHE A 29 2.61 -3.97 -21.84
N TYR A 30 2.22 -5.15 -22.33
CA TYR A 30 2.97 -5.85 -23.38
C TYR A 30 3.00 -5.09 -24.70
N LEU A 31 1.87 -4.49 -25.11
CA LEU A 31 1.84 -3.64 -26.31
C LEU A 31 2.83 -2.48 -26.19
N ARG A 32 2.92 -1.83 -25.02
CA ARG A 32 3.92 -0.79 -24.75
C ARG A 32 5.34 -1.35 -24.77
N ALA A 33 5.59 -2.48 -24.12
CA ALA A 33 6.91 -3.08 -24.05
C ALA A 33 7.45 -3.50 -25.43
N VAL A 34 6.61 -4.16 -26.25
CA VAL A 34 6.96 -4.58 -27.61
C VAL A 34 7.16 -3.38 -28.55
N SER A 35 6.46 -2.27 -28.34
CA SER A 35 6.68 -1.03 -29.12
C SER A 35 8.02 -0.36 -28.84
N ARG A 36 8.67 -0.68 -27.71
CA ARG A 36 9.91 -0.03 -27.25
C ARG A 36 11.14 -0.92 -27.30
N CYS A 37 10.98 -2.24 -27.30
CA CYS A 37 12.08 -3.18 -27.19
C CYS A 37 12.06 -4.20 -28.33
N ASN A 38 13.24 -4.50 -28.88
CA ASN A 38 13.40 -5.64 -29.80
C ASN A 38 13.34 -6.97 -29.05
N GLY A 39 13.06 -8.09 -29.73
CA GLY A 39 12.77 -9.40 -29.10
C GLY A 39 13.75 -9.85 -28.00
N ALA A 40 15.07 -9.69 -28.21
CA ALA A 40 16.08 -10.03 -27.19
C ALA A 40 16.16 -9.01 -26.03
N GLU A 41 15.83 -7.74 -26.29
CA GLU A 41 15.78 -6.69 -25.27
C GLU A 41 14.50 -6.77 -24.44
N LEU A 42 13.41 -7.27 -25.02
CA LEU A 42 12.12 -7.46 -24.37
C LEU A 42 12.24 -8.44 -23.19
N GLU A 43 12.93 -9.56 -23.37
CA GLU A 43 13.09 -10.54 -22.29
C GLU A 43 13.89 -9.96 -21.11
N ARG A 44 14.94 -9.21 -21.41
CA ARG A 44 15.74 -8.49 -20.40
C ARG A 44 14.91 -7.39 -19.71
N TYR A 45 14.06 -6.70 -20.48
CA TYR A 45 13.12 -5.71 -19.98
C TYR A 45 12.14 -6.31 -18.98
N LEU A 46 11.47 -7.40 -19.35
CA LEU A 46 10.49 -8.10 -18.50
C LEU A 46 11.12 -8.62 -17.20
N ARG A 47 12.35 -9.16 -17.28
CA ARG A 47 13.11 -9.57 -16.08
C ARG A 47 13.37 -8.41 -15.13
N LEU A 48 13.79 -7.26 -15.66
CA LEU A 48 14.06 -6.06 -14.84
C LEU A 48 12.78 -5.49 -14.21
N VAL A 49 11.70 -5.40 -14.98
CA VAL A 49 10.39 -4.94 -14.48
C VAL A 49 9.85 -5.87 -13.40
N ARG A 50 9.97 -7.19 -13.58
CA ARG A 50 9.58 -8.17 -12.56
C ARG A 50 10.37 -7.99 -11.27
N ALA A 51 11.69 -7.84 -11.37
CA ALA A 51 12.53 -7.61 -10.19
C ALA A 51 12.07 -6.35 -9.44
N HIS A 52 11.81 -5.26 -10.15
CA HIS A 52 11.29 -4.03 -9.54
C HIS A 52 9.91 -4.24 -8.93
N ALA A 53 8.96 -4.86 -9.63
CA ALA A 53 7.62 -5.16 -9.10
C ALA A 53 7.69 -5.97 -7.78
N SER A 54 8.60 -6.95 -7.69
CA SER A 54 8.82 -7.73 -6.47
C SER A 54 9.43 -6.92 -5.32
N VAL A 55 10.31 -5.97 -5.63
CA VAL A 55 10.86 -5.05 -4.63
C VAL A 55 9.77 -4.08 -4.16
N TYR A 56 8.98 -3.52 -5.08
CA TYR A 56 7.88 -2.62 -4.76
C TYR A 56 6.80 -3.28 -3.90
N SER A 57 6.47 -4.55 -4.16
CA SER A 57 5.53 -5.30 -3.30
C SER A 57 6.11 -5.48 -1.89
N SER A 58 7.38 -5.87 -1.76
CA SER A 58 8.06 -5.99 -0.47
C SER A 58 8.12 -4.65 0.29
N VAL A 59 8.42 -3.56 -0.42
CA VAL A 59 8.45 -2.21 0.14
C VAL A 59 7.06 -1.78 0.62
N HIS A 60 6.01 -2.01 -0.19
CA HIS A 60 4.63 -1.70 0.22
C HIS A 60 4.17 -2.57 1.39
N ARG A 61 4.62 -3.83 1.47
CA ARG A 61 4.43 -4.69 2.64
C ARG A 61 5.10 -4.14 3.90
N MET A 62 6.28 -3.54 3.77
CA MET A 62 6.92 -2.86 4.90
C MET A 62 6.17 -1.59 5.30
N PHE A 63 5.55 -0.88 4.34
CA PHE A 63 4.73 0.32 4.60
C PHE A 63 3.31 0.01 5.08
N SER A 64 2.81 -1.21 4.86
CA SER A 64 1.59 -1.70 5.50
C SER A 64 1.81 -2.03 6.99
N SER A 65 3.05 -1.94 7.50
CA SER A 65 3.31 -2.01 8.94
C SER A 65 2.65 -0.82 9.66
N PRO A 66 1.75 -1.07 10.62
CA PRO A 66 1.03 0.00 11.31
C PRO A 66 1.97 0.90 12.13
N PHE A 67 3.15 0.41 12.49
CA PHE A 67 4.11 1.10 13.38
C PHE A 67 4.86 2.29 12.77
N LYS A 68 4.79 2.50 11.44
CA LYS A 68 5.51 3.60 10.77
C LYS A 68 4.71 4.90 10.65
N HIS A 69 3.40 4.86 10.87
CA HIS A 69 2.54 6.02 10.68
C HIS A 69 2.48 6.84 11.97
N MET A 70 2.74 8.15 11.90
CA MET A 70 2.65 9.09 13.02
C MET A 70 1.28 9.05 13.73
N GLU A 71 0.26 8.58 13.03
CA GLU A 71 -1.08 8.40 13.58
C GLU A 71 -1.20 7.25 14.58
N LEU A 72 -0.30 6.26 14.55
CA LEU A 72 -0.31 5.16 15.52
C LEU A 72 0.06 5.63 16.94
N PRO A 73 1.15 6.39 17.18
CA PRO A 73 1.41 6.96 18.50
C PRO A 73 0.35 7.98 18.93
N LEU A 74 -0.24 8.74 18.00
CA LEU A 74 -1.37 9.63 18.30
C LEU A 74 -2.64 8.87 18.70
N PHE A 75 -2.91 7.74 18.04
CA PHE A 75 -4.01 6.84 18.40
C PHE A 75 -3.78 6.23 19.78
N LEU A 76 -2.57 5.72 20.06
CA LEU A 76 -2.23 5.13 21.35
C LEU A 76 -2.29 6.13 22.49
N SER A 77 -1.79 7.36 22.30
CA SER A 77 -1.89 8.42 23.32
C SER A 77 -3.34 8.84 23.55
N SER A 78 -4.15 8.97 22.50
CA SER A 78 -5.59 9.25 22.62
C SER A 78 -6.35 8.13 23.35
N LEU A 79 -5.98 6.86 23.10
CA LEU A 79 -6.53 5.69 23.79
C LEU A 79 -6.18 5.70 25.28
N VAL A 80 -4.94 6.02 25.63
CA VAL A 80 -4.51 6.11 27.03
C VAL A 80 -5.26 7.22 27.77
N LEU A 81 -5.41 8.41 27.16
CA LEU A 81 -6.18 9.52 27.72
C LEU A 81 -7.66 9.19 27.87
N PHE A 82 -8.25 8.48 26.91
CA PHE A 82 -9.62 8.01 27.01
C PHE A 82 -9.80 7.01 28.15
N ALA A 83 -8.94 5.99 28.23
CA ALA A 83 -9.01 4.96 29.26
C ALA A 83 -8.80 5.52 30.67
N SER A 84 -7.84 6.44 30.86
CA SER A 84 -7.61 7.09 32.16
C SER A 84 -8.80 7.96 32.58
N SER A 85 -9.39 8.70 31.64
CA SER A 85 -10.58 9.52 31.91
C SER A 85 -11.79 8.66 32.26
N VAL A 86 -11.99 7.53 31.58
CA VAL A 86 -13.07 6.58 31.90
C VAL A 86 -12.88 5.98 33.30
N LEU A 87 -11.66 5.59 33.67
CA LEU A 87 -11.37 5.10 35.01
C LEU A 87 -11.69 6.14 36.09
N MET A 88 -11.32 7.40 35.88
CA MET A 88 -11.67 8.50 36.81
C MET A 88 -13.18 8.65 37.00
N VAL A 89 -13.98 8.54 35.93
CA VAL A 89 -15.46 8.53 36.03
C VAL A 89 -15.95 7.35 36.89
N PHE A 90 -15.41 6.15 36.68
CA PHE A 90 -15.80 4.96 37.46
C PHE A 90 -15.49 5.09 38.96
N TYR A 91 -14.41 5.79 39.32
CA TYR A 91 -14.07 6.08 40.71
C TYR A 91 -14.81 7.29 41.31
N GLY A 92 -15.76 7.89 40.56
CA GLY A 92 -16.64 8.96 41.04
C GLY A 92 -16.13 10.38 40.79
N GLU A 93 -14.98 10.54 40.11
CA GLU A 93 -14.49 11.85 39.72
C GLU A 93 -15.23 12.34 38.48
N THR A 94 -16.18 13.26 38.66
CA THR A 94 -17.03 13.79 37.60
C THR A 94 -16.75 15.28 37.37
N THR A 95 -15.53 15.60 36.95
CA THR A 95 -15.16 16.98 36.60
C THR A 95 -15.35 17.26 35.11
N VAL A 96 -15.53 18.54 34.75
CA VAL A 96 -15.61 19.00 33.35
C VAL A 96 -14.35 18.60 32.55
N ILE A 97 -13.20 18.51 33.23
CA ILE A 97 -11.92 18.10 32.64
C ILE A 97 -11.98 16.64 32.19
N VAL A 98 -12.62 15.76 32.97
CA VAL A 98 -12.77 14.33 32.64
C VAL A 98 -13.73 14.13 31.46
N ALA A 99 -14.79 14.93 31.36
CA ALA A 99 -15.70 14.94 30.21
C ALA A 99 -15.04 15.47 28.93
N ALA A 100 -14.18 16.49 29.05
CA ALA A 100 -13.39 17.02 27.93
C ALA A 100 -12.31 16.02 27.48
N GLY A 101 -11.65 15.33 28.42
CA GLY A 101 -10.63 14.31 28.14
C GLY A 101 -11.20 13.07 27.43
N THR A 102 -12.35 12.56 27.88
CA THR A 102 -13.04 11.42 27.25
C THR A 102 -13.51 11.76 25.83
N SER A 103 -14.13 12.93 25.63
CA SER A 103 -14.59 13.34 24.29
C SER A 103 -13.44 13.62 23.33
N ALA A 104 -12.38 14.32 23.77
CA ALA A 104 -11.20 14.57 22.95
C ALA A 104 -10.44 13.28 22.59
N GLY A 105 -10.27 12.36 23.56
CA GLY A 105 -9.65 11.04 23.32
C GLY A 105 -10.43 10.21 22.30
N LEU A 106 -11.76 10.17 22.41
CA LEU A 106 -12.62 9.45 21.47
C LEU A 106 -12.53 10.01 20.05
N VAL A 107 -12.60 11.33 19.90
CA VAL A 107 -12.50 12.00 18.58
C VAL A 107 -11.13 11.77 17.96
N GLY A 108 -10.05 11.92 18.73
CA GLY A 108 -8.68 11.66 18.28
C GLY A 108 -8.47 10.22 17.82
N MET A 109 -8.99 9.25 18.58
CA MET A 109 -8.96 7.83 18.21
C MET A 109 -9.70 7.55 16.91
N LEU A 110 -10.91 8.10 16.74
CA LEU A 110 -11.71 7.89 15.53
C LEU A 110 -11.05 8.49 14.29
N GLN A 111 -10.44 9.67 14.41
CA GLN A 111 -9.74 10.30 13.28
C GLN A 111 -8.49 9.52 12.88
N CYS A 112 -7.61 9.20 13.84
CA CYS A 112 -6.38 8.45 13.58
C CYS A 112 -6.69 7.03 13.09
N GLY A 113 -7.68 6.36 13.68
CA GLY A 113 -8.09 5.02 13.25
C GLY A 113 -8.57 4.99 11.79
N ARG A 114 -9.39 5.97 11.38
CA ARG A 114 -9.87 6.06 9.99
C ARG A 114 -8.74 6.30 9.00
N SER A 115 -7.77 7.12 9.36
CA SER A 115 -6.67 7.45 8.47
C SER A 115 -5.64 6.32 8.39
N LEU A 116 -5.30 5.67 9.50
CA LEU A 116 -4.56 4.40 9.53
C LEU A 116 -5.18 3.32 8.63
N ILE A 117 -6.49 3.10 8.73
CA ILE A 117 -7.21 2.12 7.89
C ILE A 117 -7.08 2.48 6.40
N LYS A 118 -7.24 3.76 6.04
CA LYS A 118 -7.10 4.21 4.65
C LYS A 118 -5.68 4.00 4.11
N TYR A 119 -4.65 4.34 4.89
CA TYR A 119 -3.26 4.11 4.52
C TYR A 119 -2.99 2.62 4.34
N TRP A 120 -3.45 1.80 5.29
CA TRP A 120 -3.27 0.37 5.25
C TRP A 120 -3.92 -0.26 4.02
N GLN A 121 -5.17 0.11 3.72
CA GLN A 121 -5.89 -0.33 2.52
C GLN A 121 -5.16 0.07 1.24
N ARG A 122 -4.69 1.32 1.14
CA ARG A 122 -3.98 1.79 -0.06
C ARG A 122 -2.68 1.02 -0.29
N HIS A 123 -1.87 0.83 0.75
CA HIS A 123 -0.61 0.09 0.62
C HIS A 123 -0.83 -1.40 0.35
N ALA A 124 -1.82 -2.02 1.00
CA ALA A 124 -2.18 -3.42 0.77
C ALA A 124 -2.69 -3.66 -0.67
N VAL A 125 -3.49 -2.75 -1.22
CA VAL A 125 -3.95 -2.84 -2.62
C VAL A 125 -2.77 -2.71 -3.58
N ARG A 126 -1.86 -1.76 -3.36
CA ARG A 126 -0.64 -1.62 -4.20
C ARG A 126 0.24 -2.86 -4.12
N GLU A 127 0.46 -3.39 -2.92
CA GLU A 127 1.22 -4.63 -2.70
C GLU A 127 0.62 -5.78 -3.50
N ALA A 128 -0.69 -6.03 -3.37
CA ALA A 128 -1.39 -7.10 -4.06
C ALA A 128 -1.28 -6.98 -5.59
N VAL A 129 -1.41 -5.77 -6.14
CA VAL A 129 -1.32 -5.52 -7.58
C VAL A 129 0.09 -5.78 -8.12
N PHE A 130 1.13 -5.33 -7.41
CA PHE A 130 2.52 -5.57 -7.83
C PHE A 130 2.95 -7.02 -7.65
N LEU A 131 2.43 -7.72 -6.63
CA LEU A 131 2.63 -9.15 -6.45
C LEU A 131 1.97 -9.93 -7.61
N GLU A 132 0.70 -9.65 -7.92
CA GLU A 132 -0.02 -10.23 -9.06
C GLU A 132 0.76 -10.03 -10.36
N PHE A 133 1.27 -8.82 -10.59
CA PHE A 133 2.04 -8.50 -11.78
C PHE A 133 3.36 -9.29 -11.88
N ALA A 134 4.10 -9.38 -10.77
CA ALA A 134 5.35 -10.14 -10.71
C ALA A 134 5.13 -11.64 -10.98
N GLU A 135 4.03 -12.21 -10.46
CA GLU A 135 3.64 -13.61 -10.71
C GLU A 135 3.26 -13.87 -12.16
N ILE A 136 2.56 -12.93 -12.81
CA ILE A 136 2.15 -13.11 -14.21
C ILE A 136 3.36 -13.02 -15.13
N LEU A 137 4.26 -12.04 -14.90
CA LEU A 137 5.54 -11.95 -15.60
C LEU A 137 6.40 -13.21 -15.38
N GLN A 138 6.35 -13.81 -14.20
CA GLN A 138 7.05 -15.07 -13.91
C GLN A 138 6.53 -16.22 -14.78
N LYS A 139 5.22 -16.41 -14.85
CA LYS A 139 4.59 -17.48 -15.64
C LYS A 139 4.95 -17.35 -17.11
N GLU A 140 4.83 -16.16 -17.68
CA GLU A 140 5.12 -15.94 -19.09
C GLU A 140 6.62 -16.07 -19.41
N SER A 141 7.52 -15.60 -18.54
CA SER A 141 8.98 -15.80 -18.74
C SER A 141 9.41 -17.28 -18.71
N GLY A 142 8.70 -18.13 -17.96
CA GLY A 142 8.92 -19.58 -17.94
C GLY A 142 8.36 -20.30 -19.17
N GLU A 143 7.45 -19.67 -19.91
CA GLU A 143 6.86 -20.20 -21.13
C GLU A 143 7.73 -19.86 -22.37
N PHE A 144 8.44 -18.73 -22.36
CA PHE A 144 9.40 -18.33 -23.41
C PHE A 144 10.74 -19.08 -23.39
N THR A 145 11.02 -19.87 -22.34
CA THR A 145 12.26 -20.65 -22.18
C THR A 145 12.09 -22.15 -22.49
N ARG A 146 10.89 -22.58 -22.94
CA ARG A 146 10.63 -23.91 -23.50
C ARG A 146 10.43 -23.82 -25.01
#